data_AF-A0A0C9SLH9-F1
#
_entry.id   AF-A0A0C9SLH9-F1
#
_cell.length_a   1.000
_cell.length_b   1.000
_cell.length_c   1.000
_cell.angle_alpha   90.00
_cell.angle_beta   90.00
_cell.angle_gamma   90.00
#
_symmetry.space_group_name_H-M   'P 1'
#
loop_
_entity.id
_entity.type
_entity.pdbx_description
1 polymer ?
#
loop_
_entity_poly.entity_id
_entity_poly.type
_entity_poly.pdbx_seq_one_letter_code
_entity_poly.pdbx_strand_id
1 'polypeptide(L)'
;LKEHRRHGEAGSVDIEAVARERERIKKLYAEYPPEDNLNFDESGLFGFAPPDRGIASKQMSGKKSNKFRITVGFMCNATGTEKWPVFYIGKSKQPRCFGKRTPEQHGFWYRNNKTAWMTSAIFEQYVFN
;
A
#
# COMPACT_ATOMS: atom_id res chain seq x y z
N LEU A 1 1.98 0.33 34.85
CA LEU A 1 2.08 -0.05 33.42
C LEU A 1 1.43 1.05 32.59
N LYS A 2 2.02 1.45 31.45
CA LYS A 2 1.46 2.49 30.57
C LYS A 2 1.48 2.03 29.11
N GLU A 3 0.57 2.54 28.29
CA GLU A 3 0.57 2.33 26.84
C GLU A 3 1.72 3.15 26.22
N HIS A 4 2.54 2.51 25.38
CA HIS A 4 3.60 3.20 24.64
C HIS A 4 3.44 2.95 23.14
N ARG A 5 3.44 4.02 22.34
CA ARG A 5 3.47 3.96 20.86
C ARG A 5 4.91 3.93 20.38
N ARG A 6 5.22 3.05 19.42
CA ARG A 6 6.54 3.05 18.75
C ARG A 6 6.47 3.97 17.53
N HIS A 7 7.35 4.97 17.48
CA HIS A 7 7.45 5.90 16.36
C HIS A 7 8.39 5.33 15.28
N GLY A 8 8.00 5.48 14.01
CA GLY A 8 8.88 5.32 12.85
C GLY A 8 9.60 6.64 12.51
N GLU A 9 10.39 6.65 11.43
CA GLU A 9 11.07 7.87 10.96
C GLU A 9 10.06 8.98 10.64
N ALA A 10 10.23 10.12 11.29
CA ALA A 10 9.56 11.36 10.93
C ALA A 10 10.48 12.10 9.95
N GLY A 11 10.11 12.13 8.67
CA GLY A 11 10.80 12.95 7.68
C GLY A 11 10.45 14.42 7.86
N SER A 12 11.46 15.30 7.79
CA SER A 12 11.26 16.74 7.69
C SER A 12 10.69 17.06 6.30
N VAL A 13 9.39 17.33 6.23
CA VAL A 13 8.71 17.75 4.99
C VAL A 13 8.51 19.25 5.04
N ASP A 14 8.88 19.96 3.97
CA ASP A 14 8.54 21.38 3.79
C ASP A 14 7.04 21.52 3.56
N ILE A 15 6.33 21.96 4.61
CA ILE A 15 4.87 22.07 4.63
C ILE A 15 4.39 23.13 3.64
N GLU A 16 5.16 24.19 3.43
CA GLU A 16 4.78 25.26 2.50
C GLU A 16 4.92 24.81 1.05
N ALA A 17 6.00 24.08 0.72
CA ALA A 17 6.16 23.48 -0.60
C ALA A 17 5.02 22.51 -0.90
N VAL A 18 4.62 21.67 0.06
CA VAL A 18 3.47 20.76 -0.06
C VAL A 18 2.16 21.53 -0.27
N ALA A 19 1.95 22.63 0.45
CA ALA A 19 0.75 23.45 0.29
C ALA A 19 0.67 24.07 -1.12
N ARG A 20 1.77 24.65 -1.61
CA ARG A 20 1.84 25.20 -2.98
C ARG A 20 1.56 24.13 -4.04
N GLU A 21 2.15 22.95 -3.88
CA GLU A 21 2.00 21.87 -4.84
C GLU A 21 0.59 21.29 -4.85
N ARG A 22 -0.06 21.18 -3.68
CA ARG A 22 -1.48 20.79 -3.58
C ARG A 22 -2.38 21.75 -4.34
N GLU A 23 -2.16 23.06 -4.24
CA GLU A 23 -2.96 24.05 -4.99
C GLU A 23 -2.72 23.95 -6.50
N ARG A 24 -1.47 23.68 -6.93
CA ARG A 24 -1.16 23.44 -8.35
C ARG A 24 -1.87 22.20 -8.88
N ILE A 25 -1.81 21.09 -8.15
CA ILE A 25 -2.44 19.81 -8.53
C ILE A 25 -3.96 19.95 -8.57
N LYS A 26 -4.59 20.60 -7.57
CA LYS A 26 -6.04 20.83 -7.57
C LYS A 26 -6.52 21.54 -8.83
N LYS A 27 -5.79 22.56 -9.29
CA LYS A 27 -6.14 23.28 -10.52
C LYS A 27 -6.07 22.38 -11.75
N LEU A 28 -5.03 21.55 -11.84
CA LEU A 28 -4.87 20.57 -12.94
C LEU A 28 -6.01 19.54 -12.94
N TYR A 29 -6.36 18.99 -11.78
CA TYR A 29 -7.45 18.01 -11.66
C TYR A 29 -8.83 18.62 -11.98
N ALA A 30 -9.01 19.92 -11.80
CA ALA A 30 -10.24 20.63 -12.12
C ALA A 30 -10.48 20.80 -13.64
N GLU A 31 -9.45 20.57 -14.48
CA GLU A 31 -9.57 20.56 -15.94
C GLU A 31 -10.28 19.30 -16.46
N TYR A 32 -10.38 18.26 -15.62
CA TYR A 32 -10.98 16.96 -15.97
C TYR A 32 -12.26 16.71 -15.16
N PRO A 33 -13.24 15.98 -15.73
CA PRO A 33 -14.37 15.49 -14.95
C PRO A 33 -13.91 14.68 -13.74
N PRO A 34 -14.60 14.76 -12.58
CA PRO A 34 -14.27 13.96 -11.40
C PRO A 34 -14.27 12.44 -11.66
N GLU A 35 -15.03 11.96 -12.64
CA GLU A 35 -15.04 10.54 -13.02
C GLU A 35 -13.72 10.08 -13.65
N ASP A 36 -13.01 11.00 -14.33
CA ASP A 36 -11.74 10.71 -15.03
C ASP A 36 -10.51 10.92 -14.14
N ASN A 37 -10.72 11.44 -12.93
CA ASN A 37 -9.69 11.68 -11.93
C ASN A 37 -9.40 10.40 -11.13
N LEU A 38 -8.58 9.51 -11.69
CA LEU A 38 -8.15 8.27 -11.06
C LEU A 38 -6.98 8.49 -10.08
N ASN A 39 -7.05 7.85 -8.92
CA ASN A 39 -5.93 7.78 -7.96
C ASN A 39 -5.61 6.31 -7.66
N PHE A 40 -4.32 5.97 -7.73
CA PHE A 40 -3.78 4.68 -7.30
C PHE A 40 -2.98 4.85 -6.02
N ASP A 41 -3.20 3.98 -5.03
CA ASP A 41 -2.41 3.95 -3.81
C ASP A 41 -2.10 2.53 -3.34
N GLU A 42 -1.00 2.38 -2.63
CA GLU A 42 -0.50 1.10 -2.13
C GLU A 42 -0.59 1.01 -0.61
N SER A 43 -1.05 -0.14 -0.12
CA SER A 43 -0.98 -0.50 1.29
C SER A 43 -0.15 -1.75 1.52
N GLY A 44 0.62 -1.76 2.61
CA GLY A 44 1.38 -2.93 3.04
C GLY A 44 0.66 -3.71 4.13
N LEU A 45 0.30 -4.97 3.86
CA LEU A 45 -0.20 -5.90 4.86
C LEU A 45 0.96 -6.69 5.48
N PHE A 46 1.21 -6.46 6.77
CA PHE A 46 2.27 -7.12 7.53
C PHE A 46 1.70 -8.17 8.49
N GLY A 47 1.41 -9.37 7.99
CA GLY A 47 0.76 -10.44 8.76
C GLY A 47 1.51 -10.94 10.01
N PHE A 48 2.79 -10.62 10.16
CA PHE A 48 3.58 -10.98 11.35
C PHE A 48 4.13 -9.76 12.10
N ALA A 49 3.70 -8.55 11.75
CA ALA A 49 4.09 -7.37 12.50
C ALA A 49 3.42 -7.38 13.89
N PRO A 50 4.17 -7.10 14.96
CA PRO A 50 3.55 -6.86 16.25
C PRO A 50 2.71 -5.58 16.19
N PRO A 51 1.69 -5.44 17.06
CA PRO A 51 0.97 -4.18 17.22
C PRO A 51 1.93 -3.00 17.44
N ASP A 52 1.56 -1.83 16.93
CA ASP A 52 2.31 -0.57 17.07
C ASP A 52 2.26 0.00 18.49
N ARG A 53 1.32 -0.51 19.30
CA ARG A 53 1.11 -0.15 20.70
C ARG A 53 1.10 -1.39 21.59
N GLY A 54 1.64 -1.24 22.79
CA GLY A 54 1.63 -2.28 23.79
C GLY A 54 1.77 -1.72 25.20
N ILE A 55 1.33 -2.51 26.17
CA ILE A 55 1.48 -2.20 27.59
C ILE A 55 2.91 -2.59 28.00
N ALA A 56 3.68 -1.62 28.48
CA ALA A 56 5.03 -1.86 28.98
C ALA A 56 5.29 -1.11 30.30
N SER A 57 6.27 -1.57 31.06
CA SER A 57 6.77 -0.87 32.25
C SER A 57 7.74 0.27 31.91
N LYS A 58 8.34 0.22 30.71
CA LYS A 58 9.22 1.25 30.13
C LYS A 58 9.15 1.22 28.61
N GLN A 59 9.53 2.31 27.96
CA GLN A 59 9.65 2.37 26.50
C GLN A 59 10.71 1.37 26.02
N MET A 60 10.28 0.41 25.21
CA MET A 60 11.16 -0.63 24.64
C MET A 60 11.54 -0.27 23.21
N SER A 61 12.80 -0.50 22.85
CA SER A 61 13.27 -0.41 21.47
C SER A 61 12.48 -1.35 20.54
N GLY A 62 12.31 -0.94 19.28
CA GLY A 62 11.61 -1.74 18.29
C GLY A 62 12.29 -3.09 18.08
N LYS A 63 11.57 -4.19 18.27
CA LYS A 63 12.06 -5.54 17.94
C LYS A 63 12.00 -5.70 16.42
N LYS A 64 13.07 -6.20 15.79
CA LYS A 64 13.06 -6.56 14.35
C LYS A 64 11.94 -7.57 14.11
N SER A 65 10.88 -7.11 13.47
CA SER A 65 9.74 -7.93 13.06
C SER A 65 10.08 -8.75 11.82
N ASN A 66 9.40 -9.88 11.66
CA ASN A 66 9.42 -10.62 10.40
C ASN A 66 8.90 -9.69 9.28
N LYS A 67 9.75 -9.42 8.28
CA LYS A 67 9.45 -8.55 7.12
C LYS A 67 8.54 -9.25 6.10
N PHE A 68 7.60 -10.06 6.56
CA PHE A 68 6.54 -10.56 5.70
C PHE A 68 5.66 -9.40 5.31
N ARG A 69 5.43 -9.26 4.01
CA ARG A 69 4.57 -8.24 3.44
C ARG A 69 3.82 -8.81 2.26
N ILE A 70 2.55 -8.44 2.16
CA ILE A 70 1.78 -8.44 0.92
C ILE A 70 1.51 -6.97 0.61
N THR A 71 1.88 -6.49 -0.57
CA THR A 71 1.47 -5.17 -1.03
C THR A 71 0.12 -5.30 -1.72
N VAL A 72 -0.77 -4.36 -1.42
CA VAL A 72 -2.13 -4.29 -1.96
C VAL A 72 -2.27 -2.96 -2.67
N GLY A 73 -2.63 -3.00 -3.95
CA GLY A 73 -2.90 -1.81 -4.77
C GLY A 73 -4.39 -1.55 -4.90
N PHE A 74 -4.77 -0.30 -4.77
CA PHE A 74 -6.15 0.18 -4.93
C PHE A 74 -6.19 1.29 -5.96
N MET A 75 -7.18 1.26 -6.85
CA MET A 75 -7.47 2.38 -7.74
C MET A 75 -8.95 2.71 -7.71
N CYS A 76 -9.25 3.99 -7.60
CA CYS A 76 -10.61 4.50 -7.77
C CYS A 76 -10.60 5.92 -8.35
N ASN A 77 -11.71 6.30 -8.97
CA ASN A 77 -11.91 7.69 -9.38
C ASN A 77 -12.29 8.58 -8.19
N ALA A 78 -12.25 9.90 -8.40
CA ALA A 78 -12.50 10.88 -7.35
C ALA A 78 -13.94 10.82 -6.78
N THR A 79 -14.90 10.33 -7.57
CA THR A 79 -16.28 10.10 -7.12
C THR A 79 -16.46 8.76 -6.38
N GLY A 80 -15.51 7.84 -6.50
CA GLY A 80 -15.58 6.49 -5.97
C GLY A 80 -16.60 5.58 -6.67
N THR A 81 -17.13 6.00 -7.82
CA THR A 81 -18.07 5.21 -8.63
C THR A 81 -17.35 4.12 -9.42
N GLU A 82 -16.13 4.40 -9.85
CA GLU A 82 -15.25 3.43 -10.48
C GLU A 82 -14.22 2.94 -9.46
N LYS A 83 -14.18 1.62 -9.27
CA LYS A 83 -13.21 0.94 -8.41
C LYS A 83 -12.65 -0.24 -9.16
N TRP A 84 -11.34 -0.25 -9.35
CA TRP A 84 -10.68 -1.35 -10.03
C TRP A 84 -10.53 -2.56 -9.11
N PRO A 85 -10.39 -3.77 -9.67
CA PRO A 85 -10.09 -4.94 -8.88
C PRO A 85 -8.84 -4.75 -8.02
N VAL A 86 -8.89 -5.23 -6.79
CA VAL A 86 -7.78 -5.13 -5.85
C VAL A 86 -6.60 -5.95 -6.37
N PHE A 87 -5.43 -5.31 -6.43
CA PHE A 87 -4.21 -5.90 -6.92
C PHE A 87 -3.31 -6.35 -5.77
N TYR A 88 -2.70 -7.53 -5.88
CA TYR A 88 -1.88 -8.10 -4.81
C TYR A 88 -0.47 -8.42 -5.30
N ILE A 89 0.54 -8.06 -4.49
CA ILE A 89 1.93 -8.45 -4.70
C ILE A 89 2.45 -9.19 -3.48
N GLY A 90 2.93 -10.41 -3.67
CA GLY A 90 3.65 -11.13 -2.62
C GLY A 90 5.05 -11.59 -3.05
N LYS A 91 5.70 -12.37 -2.19
CA LYS A 91 7.05 -12.88 -2.49
C LYS A 91 7.05 -14.14 -3.36
N SER A 92 6.21 -15.09 -2.99
CA SER A 92 6.16 -16.41 -3.62
C SER A 92 5.22 -16.40 -4.82
N LYS A 93 5.68 -16.91 -5.97
CA LYS A 93 4.81 -17.10 -7.13
C LYS A 93 3.59 -17.96 -6.82
N GLN A 94 3.77 -19.00 -6.02
CA GLN A 94 2.74 -19.91 -5.55
C GLN A 94 2.73 -19.91 -4.00
N PRO A 95 1.90 -19.07 -3.36
CA PRO A 95 1.75 -19.11 -1.90
C PRO A 95 1.26 -20.47 -1.42
N ARG A 96 1.92 -21.03 -0.41
CA ARG A 96 1.62 -22.38 0.10
C ARG A 96 0.19 -22.54 0.62
N CYS A 97 -0.44 -21.45 1.09
CA CYS A 97 -1.81 -21.47 1.58
C CYS A 97 -2.85 -21.81 0.49
N PHE A 98 -2.54 -21.60 -0.79
CA PHE A 98 -3.44 -21.95 -1.91
C PHE A 98 -3.24 -23.40 -2.39
N GLY A 99 -2.32 -24.15 -1.80
CA GLY A 99 -2.05 -25.54 -2.14
C GLY A 99 -1.69 -25.71 -3.62
N LYS A 100 -2.48 -26.52 -4.34
CA LYS A 100 -2.27 -26.82 -5.76
C LYS A 100 -2.89 -25.79 -6.72
N ARG A 101 -3.66 -24.82 -6.22
CA ARG A 101 -4.35 -23.81 -7.03
C ARG A 101 -3.60 -22.49 -7.01
N THR A 102 -3.54 -21.80 -8.14
CA THR A 102 -2.91 -20.49 -8.25
C THR A 102 -3.77 -19.40 -7.61
N PRO A 103 -3.19 -18.25 -7.21
CA PRO A 103 -3.97 -17.09 -6.76
C PRO A 103 -5.05 -16.67 -7.77
N GLU A 104 -4.74 -16.73 -9.07
CA GLU A 104 -5.66 -16.37 -10.15
C GLU A 104 -6.86 -17.35 -10.21
N GLN A 105 -6.64 -18.64 -9.95
CA GLN A 105 -7.73 -19.62 -9.82
C GLN A 105 -8.62 -19.39 -8.59
N HIS A 106 -8.17 -18.58 -7.63
CA HIS A 106 -8.97 -18.09 -6.51
C HIS A 106 -9.59 -16.71 -6.78
N GLY A 107 -9.39 -16.13 -7.98
CA GLY A 107 -9.91 -14.82 -8.35
C GLY A 107 -9.04 -13.65 -7.89
N PHE A 108 -7.83 -13.88 -7.42
CA PHE A 108 -6.92 -12.81 -7.04
C PHE A 108 -6.10 -12.34 -8.23
N TRP A 109 -6.10 -11.03 -8.48
CA TRP A 109 -5.12 -10.42 -9.36
C TRP A 109 -3.78 -10.33 -8.64
N TYR A 110 -2.90 -11.29 -8.91
CA TYR A 110 -1.67 -11.48 -8.16
C TYR A 110 -0.42 -11.34 -9.02
N ARG A 111 0.62 -10.72 -8.45
CA ARG A 111 1.99 -10.78 -8.96
C ARG A 111 2.95 -11.09 -7.82
N ASN A 112 4.17 -11.46 -8.18
CA ASN A 112 5.20 -11.74 -7.21
C ASN A 112 6.56 -11.19 -7.61
N ASN A 113 7.34 -10.77 -6.62
CA ASN A 113 8.77 -10.51 -6.77
C ASN A 113 9.47 -10.72 -5.42
N LYS A 114 10.81 -10.73 -5.39
CA LYS A 114 11.56 -11.08 -4.17
C LYS A 114 11.28 -10.16 -2.97
N THR A 115 10.82 -8.94 -3.22
CA THR A 115 10.64 -7.91 -2.20
C THR A 115 9.17 -7.68 -1.82
N ALA A 116 8.23 -8.20 -2.62
CA ALA A 116 6.80 -7.92 -2.61
C ALA A 116 6.45 -6.43 -2.80
N TRP A 117 7.30 -5.62 -3.45
CA TRP A 117 7.02 -4.18 -3.71
C TRP A 117 6.41 -4.01 -5.09
N MET A 118 5.69 -2.91 -5.31
CA MET A 118 5.40 -2.47 -6.67
C MET A 118 6.69 -2.11 -7.41
N THR A 119 6.69 -2.39 -8.71
CA THR A 119 7.73 -1.94 -9.64
C THR A 119 7.04 -1.30 -10.83
N SER A 120 7.74 -0.44 -11.57
CA SER A 120 7.19 0.21 -12.78
C SER A 120 6.61 -0.82 -13.75
N ALA A 121 7.33 -1.92 -14.01
CA ALA A 121 6.84 -3.00 -14.87
C ALA A 121 5.56 -3.68 -14.36
N ILE A 122 5.37 -3.80 -13.04
CA ILE A 122 4.13 -4.36 -12.49
C ILE A 122 3.00 -3.32 -12.58
N PHE A 123 3.30 -2.05 -12.33
CA PHE A 123 2.33 -0.97 -12.41
C PHE A 123 1.84 -0.74 -13.85
N GLU A 124 2.75 -0.75 -14.84
CA GLU A 124 2.40 -0.70 -16.26
C GLU A 124 1.51 -1.88 -16.65
N GLN A 125 1.81 -3.09 -16.16
CA GLN A 125 0.92 -4.24 -16.37
C GLN A 125 -0.46 -4.05 -15.76
N TYR A 126 -0.58 -3.30 -14.66
CA TYR A 126 -1.84 -3.01 -14.00
C TYR A 126 -2.66 -1.96 -14.74
N VAL A 127 -2.01 -0.93 -15.29
CA VAL A 127 -2.70 0.17 -15.99
C VAL A 127 -3.08 -0.19 -17.43
N PHE A 128 -2.26 -1.01 -18.10
CA PHE A 128 -2.38 -1.23 -19.55
C PHE A 128 -2.84 -2.64 -19.99
N ASN A 129 -3.02 -3.60 -19.07
CA ASN A 129 -3.66 -4.90 -19.40
C ASN A 129 -5.04 -5.01 -18.78
#